data_AF-A0A6J6U925-F1
#
_entry.id   AF-A0A6J6U925-F1
#
_cell.length_a   1.000
_cell.length_b   1.000
_cell.length_c   1.000
_cell.angle_alpha   90.00
_cell.angle_beta   90.00
_cell.angle_gamma   90.00
#
_symmetry.space_group_name_H-M   'P 1'
#
loop_
_entity.id
_entity.type
_entity.pdbx_description
1 polymer ?
#
loop_
_entity_poly.entity_id
_entity_poly.type
_entity_poly.pdbx_seq_one_letter_code
_entity_poly.pdbx_strand_id
1 'polypeptide(L)'
;MTAWSLDSVSLLAHGVHYALVAVGLVGLAWLLAPQVVPGAAGVLPRDDHARRVAALREAVATGRLLTVGPTTACARPPVTAALHLPLALVASAAAAGVHAAMGPAHLRTLPVFGVFFVVATVVQLAWAAAVLQRPSRALLHAGIVLNLGLVGLWLLTRTWGLPLGLMPEPEAVGPWDLAAAAWELVVVAACAALLRAVPPTAYVGLRLPPWVDWHRGATAVAVLSPLLLLGLTLGGGHG
;
A
#
# COMPACT_ATOMS: atom_id res chain seq x y z
N MET A 1 -13.20 7.85 33.37
CA MET A 1 -12.86 6.94 32.26
C MET A 1 -14.16 6.33 31.77
N THR A 2 -14.62 6.68 30.58
CA THR A 2 -15.91 6.21 30.05
C THR A 2 -15.81 4.72 29.71
N ALA A 3 -16.64 3.90 30.34
CA ALA A 3 -16.80 2.50 29.97
C ALA A 3 -17.45 2.44 28.59
N TRP A 4 -16.65 2.19 27.54
CA TRP A 4 -17.16 1.97 26.20
C TRP A 4 -17.93 0.65 26.17
N SER A 5 -19.19 0.66 25.72
CA SER A 5 -19.93 -0.58 25.48
C SER A 5 -19.34 -1.31 24.26
N LEU A 6 -19.40 -2.66 24.25
CA LEU A 6 -18.96 -3.47 23.10
C LEU A 6 -19.63 -3.04 21.80
N ASP A 7 -20.86 -2.56 21.87
CA ASP A 7 -21.62 -2.01 20.74
C ASP A 7 -20.96 -0.75 20.18
N SER A 8 -20.46 0.12 21.05
CA SER A 8 -19.78 1.36 20.65
C SER A 8 -18.44 1.07 19.98
N VAL A 9 -17.70 0.06 20.46
CA VAL A 9 -16.44 -0.39 19.84
C VAL A 9 -16.71 -1.06 18.49
N SER A 10 -17.77 -1.87 18.40
CA SER A 10 -18.20 -2.50 17.16
C SER A 10 -18.59 -1.46 16.10
N LEU A 11 -19.40 -0.46 16.47
CA LEU A 11 -19.79 0.63 15.58
C LEU A 11 -18.57 1.44 15.10
N LEU A 12 -17.63 1.73 15.99
CA LEU A 12 -16.39 2.40 15.63
C LEU A 12 -15.57 1.58 14.64
N ALA A 13 -15.42 0.28 14.85
CA ALA A 13 -14.68 -0.62 13.97
C ALA A 13 -15.34 -0.74 12.58
N HIS A 14 -16.67 -0.83 12.50
CA HIS A 14 -17.39 -0.76 11.23
C HIS A 14 -17.20 0.60 10.55
N GLY A 15 -17.26 1.71 11.31
CA GLY A 15 -17.02 3.05 10.79
C GLY A 15 -15.61 3.21 10.21
N VAL A 16 -14.59 2.66 10.87
CA VAL A 16 -13.21 2.64 10.37
C VAL A 16 -13.09 1.82 9.08
N HIS A 17 -13.71 0.63 9.03
CA HIS A 17 -13.75 -0.19 7.80
C HIS A 17 -14.35 0.56 6.62
N TYR A 18 -15.57 1.10 6.79
CA TYR A 18 -16.24 1.83 5.72
C TYR A 18 -15.48 3.11 5.32
N ALA A 19 -14.86 3.81 6.28
CA ALA A 19 -14.02 4.96 5.99
C ALA A 19 -12.79 4.57 5.13
N LEU A 20 -12.12 3.46 5.44
CA LEU A 20 -11.01 2.95 4.64
C LEU A 20 -11.44 2.58 3.22
N VAL A 21 -12.57 1.89 3.07
CA VAL A 21 -13.14 1.58 1.75
C VAL A 21 -13.49 2.85 0.98
N ALA A 22 -14.17 3.81 1.62
CA ALA A 22 -14.55 5.07 0.98
C ALA A 22 -13.32 5.90 0.56
N VAL A 23 -12.31 6.02 1.41
CA VAL A 23 -11.03 6.68 1.08
C VAL A 23 -10.34 5.96 -0.08
N GLY A 24 -10.35 4.63 -0.08
CA GLY A 24 -9.82 3.82 -1.19
C GLY A 24 -10.56 4.09 -2.51
N LEU A 25 -11.89 4.18 -2.49
CA LEU A 25 -12.72 4.49 -3.66
C LEU A 25 -12.54 5.93 -4.15
N VAL A 26 -12.38 6.90 -3.25
CA VAL A 26 -12.06 8.29 -3.61
C VAL A 26 -10.66 8.38 -4.23
N GLY A 27 -9.67 7.70 -3.64
CA GLY A 27 -8.33 7.58 -4.19
C GLY A 27 -8.33 6.92 -5.58
N LEU A 28 -9.14 5.88 -5.77
CA LEU A 28 -9.40 5.25 -7.06
C LEU A 28 -9.97 6.24 -8.09
N ALA A 29 -11.03 6.98 -7.73
CA ALA A 29 -11.62 7.98 -8.62
C ALA A 29 -10.60 9.05 -9.04
N TRP A 30 -9.76 9.48 -8.10
CA TRP A 30 -8.66 10.42 -8.37
C TRP A 30 -7.59 9.83 -9.31
N LEU A 31 -7.20 8.58 -9.10
CA LEU A 31 -6.24 7.85 -9.96
C LEU A 31 -6.74 7.66 -11.39
N LEU A 32 -8.04 7.41 -11.55
CA LEU A 32 -8.65 7.19 -12.86
C LEU A 32 -9.00 8.49 -13.59
N ALA A 33 -9.30 9.59 -12.87
CA ALA A 33 -9.86 10.82 -13.44
C ALA A 33 -9.14 11.30 -14.72
N PRO A 34 -7.80 11.33 -14.81
CA PRO A 34 -7.14 11.81 -16.03
C PRO A 34 -7.13 10.80 -17.19
N GLN A 35 -7.37 9.52 -16.91
CA GLN A 35 -7.51 8.48 -17.93
C GLN A 35 -8.89 8.50 -18.58
N VAL A 36 -9.93 8.87 -17.82
CA VAL A 36 -11.32 8.89 -18.30
C VAL A 36 -11.70 10.21 -18.96
N VAL A 37 -11.01 11.31 -18.63
CA VAL A 37 -11.19 12.62 -19.28
C VAL A 37 -10.27 12.70 -20.51
N PRO A 38 -10.79 12.56 -21.75
CA PRO A 38 -9.99 12.73 -22.95
C PRO A 38 -9.50 14.17 -23.00
N GLY A 39 -8.18 14.37 -22.89
CA GLY A 39 -7.55 15.70 -22.86
C GLY A 39 -6.82 16.05 -21.55
N ALA A 40 -7.06 15.33 -20.45
CA ALA A 40 -6.31 15.54 -19.20
C ALA A 40 -4.98 14.77 -19.18
N ALA A 41 -4.89 13.62 -19.87
CA ALA A 41 -3.69 12.78 -19.97
C ALA A 41 -2.74 13.11 -21.15
N GLY A 42 -2.88 14.27 -21.80
CA GLY A 42 -2.31 14.45 -23.14
C GLY A 42 -1.64 15.79 -23.43
N VAL A 43 -0.69 16.27 -22.62
CA VAL A 43 0.24 17.34 -23.04
C VAL A 43 1.72 17.10 -22.67
N LEU A 44 2.10 16.31 -21.65
CA LEU A 44 3.46 16.45 -21.07
C LEU A 44 4.50 15.32 -21.17
N PRO A 45 4.52 14.45 -22.21
CA PRO A 45 5.79 13.75 -22.55
C PRO A 45 6.47 14.18 -23.85
N ARG A 46 5.71 14.64 -24.86
CA ARG A 46 6.28 15.15 -26.12
C ARG A 46 6.82 16.58 -25.97
N ASP A 47 6.10 17.42 -25.23
CA ASP A 47 6.45 18.82 -25.01
C ASP A 47 7.69 18.97 -24.14
N ASP A 48 7.94 18.06 -23.20
CA ASP A 48 9.10 18.16 -22.34
C ASP A 48 10.40 17.82 -23.09
N HIS A 49 10.37 16.83 -23.98
CA HIS A 49 11.48 16.57 -24.90
C HIS A 49 11.67 17.73 -25.88
N ALA A 50 10.58 18.26 -26.47
CA ALA A 50 10.66 19.39 -27.39
C ALA A 50 11.22 20.66 -26.72
N ARG A 51 10.81 20.96 -25.47
CA ARG A 51 11.35 22.06 -24.67
C ARG A 51 12.82 21.87 -24.34
N ARG A 52 13.25 20.64 -24.02
CA ARG A 52 14.67 20.32 -23.77
C ARG A 52 15.51 20.46 -25.04
N VAL A 53 15.00 20.00 -26.18
CA VAL A 53 15.66 20.16 -27.48
C VAL A 53 15.73 21.63 -27.87
N ALA A 54 14.68 22.42 -27.63
CA ALA A 54 14.68 23.86 -27.86
C ALA A 54 15.68 24.59 -26.96
N ALA A 55 15.70 24.32 -25.65
CA ALA A 55 16.64 24.90 -24.71
C ALA A 55 18.10 24.51 -25.03
N LEU A 56 18.34 23.27 -25.46
CA LEU A 56 19.66 22.83 -25.90
C LEU A 56 20.08 23.52 -27.21
N ARG A 57 19.16 23.64 -28.19
CA ARG A 57 19.41 24.39 -29.43
C ARG A 57 19.71 25.87 -29.15
N GLU A 58 19.01 26.48 -28.21
CA GLU A 58 19.24 27.87 -27.77
C GLU A 58 20.60 28.02 -27.08
N ALA A 59 20.97 27.08 -26.20
CA ALA A 59 22.28 27.07 -25.55
C ALA A 59 23.43 26.86 -26.55
N VAL A 60 23.23 26.04 -27.59
CA VAL A 60 24.17 25.88 -28.71
C VAL A 60 24.26 27.18 -29.51
N ALA A 61 23.12 27.77 -29.88
CA ALA A 61 23.07 29.00 -30.67
C ALA A 61 23.70 30.20 -29.96
N THR A 62 23.63 30.24 -28.63
CA THR A 62 24.20 31.31 -27.80
C THR A 62 25.62 31.03 -27.30
N GLY A 63 26.24 29.91 -27.69
CA GLY A 63 27.60 29.55 -27.27
C GLY A 63 27.72 29.22 -25.78
N ARG A 64 26.61 28.92 -25.11
CA ARG A 64 26.50 28.72 -23.65
C ARG A 64 26.53 27.26 -23.20
N LEU A 65 26.88 26.34 -24.09
CA LEU A 65 26.98 24.90 -23.80
C LEU A 65 27.77 24.58 -22.52
N LEU A 66 28.83 25.34 -22.23
CA LEU A 66 29.68 25.15 -21.04
C LEU A 66 29.05 25.64 -19.72
N THR A 67 27.98 26.44 -19.80
CA THR A 67 27.21 26.93 -18.62
C THR A 67 25.96 26.11 -18.34
N VAL A 68 25.56 25.24 -19.26
CA VAL A 68 24.60 24.18 -18.99
C VAL A 68 25.35 23.13 -18.18
N GLY A 69 25.52 23.40 -16.88
CA GLY A 69 25.90 22.36 -15.92
C GLY A 69 24.97 21.16 -16.12
N PRO A 70 25.43 19.92 -15.84
CA PRO A 70 24.63 18.73 -16.06
C PRO A 70 23.25 19.02 -15.51
N THR A 71 22.27 19.18 -16.41
CA THR A 71 20.90 19.40 -16.00
C THR A 71 20.67 18.17 -15.15
N THR A 72 20.47 18.35 -13.85
CA THR A 72 20.07 17.27 -12.97
C THR A 72 18.77 16.82 -13.58
N ALA A 73 18.87 15.85 -14.48
CA ALA A 73 17.73 15.22 -15.07
C ALA A 73 16.89 14.88 -13.85
N CYS A 74 15.63 15.32 -13.85
CA CYS A 74 14.65 14.64 -13.03
C CYS A 74 14.68 13.20 -13.54
N ALA A 75 15.61 12.42 -12.99
CA ALA A 75 15.92 11.09 -13.43
C ALA A 75 14.64 10.37 -13.14
N ARG A 76 13.95 9.95 -14.21
CA ARG A 76 12.73 9.18 -14.08
C ARG A 76 13.04 8.09 -13.05
N PRO A 77 12.25 7.98 -11.96
CA PRO A 77 12.57 7.08 -10.87
C PRO A 77 12.90 5.71 -11.47
N PRO A 78 13.95 5.02 -10.99
CA PRO A 78 14.28 3.71 -11.52
C PRO A 78 13.01 2.85 -11.51
N VAL A 79 12.72 2.15 -12.61
CA VAL A 79 11.46 1.42 -12.82
C VAL A 79 11.07 0.59 -11.59
N THR A 80 12.07 0.05 -10.90
CA THR A 80 11.93 -0.66 -9.63
C THR A 80 11.25 0.18 -8.54
N ALA A 81 11.66 1.42 -8.32
CA ALA A 81 11.04 2.32 -7.34
C ALA A 81 9.62 2.74 -7.75
N ALA A 82 9.40 3.01 -9.05
CA ALA A 82 8.10 3.41 -9.59
C ALA A 82 7.03 2.29 -9.55
N LEU A 83 7.46 1.04 -9.42
CA LEU A 83 6.59 -0.11 -9.22
C LEU A 83 6.46 -0.48 -7.74
N HIS A 84 7.57 -0.81 -7.09
CA HIS A 84 7.54 -1.54 -5.82
C HIS A 84 7.18 -0.64 -4.63
N LEU A 85 7.57 0.65 -4.64
CA LEU A 85 7.22 1.54 -3.54
C LEU A 85 5.69 1.81 -3.48
N PRO A 86 5.03 2.23 -4.57
CA PRO A 86 3.57 2.30 -4.59
C PRO A 86 2.89 0.97 -4.26
N LEU A 87 3.39 -0.14 -4.82
CA LEU A 87 2.82 -1.47 -4.61
C LEU A 87 2.84 -1.86 -3.12
N ALA A 88 3.96 -1.62 -2.42
CA ALA A 88 4.06 -1.91 -0.99
C ALA A 88 3.09 -1.06 -0.16
N LEU A 89 2.95 0.22 -0.47
CA LEU A 89 2.05 1.12 0.26
C LEU A 89 0.58 0.74 0.06
N VAL A 90 0.18 0.50 -1.18
CA VAL A 90 -1.19 0.11 -1.54
C VAL A 90 -1.54 -1.25 -0.92
N ALA A 91 -0.65 -2.23 -1.03
CA ALA A 91 -0.90 -3.55 -0.48
C ALA A 91 -1.00 -3.51 1.06
N SER A 92 -0.12 -2.76 1.73
CA SER A 92 -0.21 -2.59 3.19
C SER A 92 -1.50 -1.89 3.61
N ALA A 93 -1.98 -0.91 2.86
CA ALA A 93 -3.26 -0.25 3.16
C ALA A 93 -4.46 -1.18 2.91
N ALA A 94 -4.40 -2.01 1.86
CA ALA A 94 -5.45 -2.96 1.54
C ALA A 94 -5.55 -4.10 2.58
N ALA A 95 -4.41 -4.66 3.01
CA ALA A 95 -4.36 -5.61 4.11
C ALA A 95 -4.91 -5.00 5.42
N ALA A 96 -4.58 -3.74 5.70
CA ALA A 96 -5.12 -3.05 6.88
C ALA A 96 -6.65 -2.91 6.80
N GLY A 97 -7.20 -2.71 5.60
CA GLY A 97 -8.64 -2.73 5.34
C GLY A 97 -9.27 -4.08 5.69
N VAL A 98 -8.64 -5.20 5.34
CA VAL A 98 -9.12 -6.54 5.74
C VAL A 98 -9.09 -6.69 7.26
N HIS A 99 -7.98 -6.33 7.91
CA HIS A 99 -7.85 -6.43 9.36
C HIS A 99 -8.91 -5.59 10.09
N ALA A 100 -9.19 -4.39 9.60
CA ALA A 100 -10.25 -3.54 10.13
C ALA A 100 -11.64 -4.17 9.95
N ALA A 101 -11.91 -4.80 8.81
CA ALA A 101 -13.17 -5.47 8.51
C ALA A 101 -13.44 -6.66 9.44
N MET A 102 -12.40 -7.43 9.77
CA MET A 102 -12.51 -8.66 10.57
C MET A 102 -12.56 -8.39 12.09
N GLY A 103 -11.95 -7.30 12.57
CA GLY A 103 -11.90 -6.94 13.98
C GLY A 103 -13.23 -7.03 14.76
N PRO A 104 -14.36 -6.45 14.28
CA PRO A 104 -15.63 -6.50 15.00
C PRO A 104 -16.19 -7.91 15.21
N ALA A 105 -16.00 -8.82 14.24
CA ALA A 105 -16.45 -10.21 14.36
C ALA A 105 -15.65 -10.92 15.46
N HIS A 106 -14.33 -10.73 15.48
CA HIS A 106 -13.44 -11.37 16.45
C HIS A 106 -13.50 -10.75 17.86
N LEU A 107 -13.88 -9.47 17.99
CA LEU A 107 -14.14 -8.87 19.32
C LEU A 107 -15.29 -9.58 20.05
N ARG A 108 -16.27 -10.14 19.32
CA ARG A 108 -17.42 -10.85 19.87
C ARG A 108 -17.13 -12.31 20.23
N THR A 109 -16.14 -12.94 19.58
CA THR A 109 -15.75 -14.33 19.87
C THR A 109 -14.78 -14.38 21.05
N LEU A 110 -13.64 -13.71 20.93
CA LEU A 110 -12.65 -13.59 22.00
C LEU A 110 -11.94 -12.23 21.88
N PRO A 111 -12.06 -11.33 22.88
CA PRO A 111 -11.60 -9.94 22.75
C PRO A 111 -10.14 -9.78 22.33
N VAL A 112 -9.26 -10.71 22.73
CA VAL A 112 -7.83 -10.69 22.35
C VAL A 112 -7.63 -10.75 20.82
N PHE A 113 -8.47 -11.49 20.10
CA PHE A 113 -8.41 -11.58 18.64
C PHE A 113 -8.82 -10.27 18.01
N GLY A 114 -9.90 -9.67 18.49
CA GLY A 114 -10.33 -8.35 18.03
C GLY A 114 -9.29 -7.26 18.27
N VAL A 115 -8.64 -7.24 19.44
CA VAL A 115 -7.52 -6.34 19.74
C VAL A 115 -6.35 -6.56 18.79
N PHE A 116 -6.00 -7.81 18.49
CA PHE A 116 -4.97 -8.13 17.51
C PHE A 116 -5.26 -7.49 16.14
N PHE A 117 -6.49 -7.63 15.62
CA PHE A 117 -6.88 -7.02 14.34
C PHE A 117 -6.80 -5.50 14.34
N VAL A 118 -7.18 -4.84 15.43
CA VAL A 118 -7.03 -3.39 15.59
C VAL A 118 -5.55 -3.00 15.57
N VAL A 119 -4.71 -3.71 16.32
CA VAL A 119 -3.27 -3.47 16.35
C VAL A 119 -2.65 -3.69 14.97
N ALA A 120 -2.99 -4.78 14.27
CA ALA A 120 -2.51 -5.07 12.92
C ALA A 120 -2.88 -3.95 11.94
N THR A 121 -4.13 -3.46 11.99
CA THR A 121 -4.60 -2.32 11.19
C THR A 121 -3.75 -1.08 11.43
N VAL A 122 -3.60 -0.69 12.70
CA VAL A 122 -2.85 0.52 13.08
C VAL A 122 -1.38 0.40 12.69
N VAL A 123 -0.75 -0.75 12.94
CA VAL A 123 0.65 -0.99 12.62
C VAL A 123 0.90 -0.95 11.12
N GLN A 124 0.04 -1.57 10.30
CA GLN A 124 0.19 -1.53 8.85
C GLN A 124 0.00 -0.11 8.29
N LEU A 125 -0.98 0.65 8.76
CA LEU A 125 -1.18 2.04 8.34
C LEU A 125 -0.04 2.96 8.82
N ALA A 126 0.42 2.81 10.05
CA ALA A 126 1.54 3.58 10.60
C ALA A 126 2.84 3.27 9.85
N TRP A 127 3.07 2.00 9.50
CA TRP A 127 4.19 1.60 8.67
C TRP A 127 4.12 2.25 7.28
N ALA A 128 2.97 2.18 6.61
CA ALA A 128 2.77 2.80 5.29
C ALA A 128 3.00 4.32 5.35
N ALA A 129 2.48 5.00 6.38
CA ALA A 129 2.70 6.43 6.61
C ALA A 129 4.18 6.77 6.85
N ALA A 130 4.88 5.97 7.65
CA ALA A 130 6.32 6.16 7.90
C ALA A 130 7.15 6.00 6.61
N VAL A 131 6.86 4.97 5.80
CA VAL A 131 7.50 4.77 4.50
C VAL A 131 7.18 5.92 3.55
N LEU A 132 5.95 6.41 3.52
CA LEU A 132 5.56 7.54 2.67
C LEU A 132 6.35 8.82 2.99
N GLN A 133 6.57 9.09 4.28
CA GLN A 133 7.30 10.28 4.72
C GLN A 133 8.80 10.17 4.41
N ARG A 134 9.43 9.05 4.79
CA ARG A 134 10.88 8.85 4.68
C ARG A 134 11.20 7.37 4.49
N PRO A 135 11.20 6.85 3.24
CA PRO A 135 11.60 5.48 2.97
C PRO A 135 13.00 5.20 3.51
N SER A 136 13.17 4.09 4.22
CA SER A 136 14.47 3.66 4.73
C SER A 136 14.60 2.14 4.71
N ARG A 137 15.82 1.64 4.67
CA ARG A 137 16.09 0.20 4.74
C ARG A 137 15.51 -0.43 6.01
N ALA A 138 15.63 0.26 7.14
CA ALA A 138 15.09 -0.20 8.41
C ALA A 138 13.56 -0.36 8.33
N LEU A 139 12.85 0.61 7.74
CA LEU A 139 11.41 0.50 7.53
C LEU A 139 11.05 -0.63 6.56
N LEU A 140 11.80 -0.84 5.48
CA LEU A 140 11.53 -1.95 4.56
C LEU A 140 11.73 -3.32 5.23
N HIS A 141 12.79 -3.49 6.04
CA HIS A 141 12.97 -4.70 6.84
C HIS A 141 11.85 -4.87 7.88
N ALA A 142 11.44 -3.80 8.56
CA ALA A 142 10.31 -3.83 9.47
C ALA A 142 9.03 -4.26 8.74
N GLY A 143 8.79 -3.75 7.53
CA GLY A 143 7.65 -4.15 6.69
C GLY A 143 7.68 -5.64 6.37
N ILE A 144 8.84 -6.19 6.00
CA ILE A 144 9.00 -7.62 5.77
C ILE A 144 8.70 -8.43 7.03
N VAL A 145 9.30 -8.08 8.16
CA VAL A 145 9.14 -8.82 9.43
C VAL A 145 7.70 -8.78 9.91
N LEU A 146 7.07 -7.60 9.90
CA LEU A 146 5.68 -7.43 10.32
C LEU A 146 4.72 -8.28 9.48
N ASN A 147 4.84 -8.22 8.15
CA ASN A 147 3.93 -8.94 7.26
C ASN A 147 4.20 -10.45 7.27
N LEU A 148 5.46 -10.90 7.34
CA LEU A 148 5.76 -12.32 7.54
C LEU A 148 5.27 -12.83 8.89
N GLY A 149 5.28 -12.00 9.93
CA GLY A 149 4.70 -12.33 11.23
C GLY A 149 3.19 -12.55 11.15
N LEU A 150 2.47 -11.69 10.43
CA LEU A 150 1.02 -11.82 10.21
C LEU A 150 0.68 -13.08 9.39
N VAL A 151 1.36 -13.28 8.25
CA VAL A 151 1.20 -14.49 7.42
C VAL A 151 1.57 -15.76 8.20
N GLY A 152 2.65 -15.72 9.00
CA GLY A 152 3.08 -16.85 9.81
C GLY A 152 2.10 -17.19 10.92
N LEU A 153 1.53 -16.18 11.58
CA LEU A 153 0.47 -16.37 12.56
C LEU A 153 -0.79 -16.93 11.91
N TRP A 154 -1.21 -16.39 10.76
CA TRP A 154 -2.32 -16.93 9.99
C TRP A 154 -2.08 -18.39 9.57
N LEU A 155 -0.88 -18.72 9.10
CA LEU A 155 -0.56 -20.09 8.73
C LEU A 155 -0.68 -21.03 9.94
N LEU A 156 -0.20 -20.59 11.11
CA LEU A 156 -0.33 -21.32 12.38
C LEU A 156 -1.81 -21.60 12.72
N THR A 157 -2.68 -20.59 12.63
CA THR A 157 -4.12 -20.76 12.90
C THR A 157 -4.81 -21.73 11.94
N ARG A 158 -4.34 -21.85 10.70
CA ARG A 158 -4.92 -22.72 9.66
C ARG A 158 -4.33 -24.14 9.63
N THR A 159 -3.22 -24.38 10.32
CA THR A 159 -2.51 -25.68 10.28
C THR A 159 -2.51 -26.40 11.62
N TRP A 160 -2.34 -25.67 12.72
CA TRP A 160 -2.26 -26.25 14.07
C TRP A 160 -3.25 -25.63 15.06
N GLY A 161 -3.91 -24.52 14.70
CA GLY A 161 -4.62 -23.69 15.66
C GLY A 161 -3.66 -22.87 16.53
N LEU A 162 -4.17 -22.28 17.61
CA LEU A 162 -3.38 -21.52 18.59
C LEU A 162 -3.25 -22.27 19.92
N PRO A 163 -2.05 -22.26 20.53
CA PRO A 163 -1.80 -22.92 21.80
C PRO A 163 -2.57 -22.25 22.95
N LEU A 164 -2.42 -22.81 24.16
CA LEU A 164 -3.02 -22.28 25.40
C LEU A 164 -4.56 -22.28 25.40
N GLY A 165 -5.18 -23.16 24.60
CA GLY A 165 -6.62 -23.28 24.48
C GLY A 165 -7.29 -22.08 23.79
N LEU A 166 -6.52 -21.18 23.17
CA LEU A 166 -7.06 -20.02 22.46
C LEU A 166 -7.84 -20.44 21.21
N MET A 167 -7.32 -21.43 20.48
CA MET A 167 -7.99 -22.01 19.32
C MET A 167 -7.45 -23.42 19.07
N PRO A 168 -8.01 -24.45 19.72
CA PRO A 168 -7.42 -25.79 19.73
C PRO A 168 -7.46 -26.49 18.36
N GLU A 169 -8.41 -26.14 17.51
CA GLU A 169 -8.57 -26.74 16.19
C GLU A 169 -8.18 -25.75 15.08
N PRO A 170 -7.57 -26.22 13.98
CA PRO A 170 -7.33 -25.39 12.80
C PRO A 170 -8.63 -24.82 12.24
N GLU A 171 -8.62 -23.53 11.95
CA GLU A 171 -9.75 -22.84 11.33
C GLU A 171 -9.72 -22.98 9.80
N ALA A 172 -10.89 -22.92 9.15
CA ALA A 172 -11.00 -23.01 7.71
C ALA A 172 -10.37 -21.78 7.01
N VAL A 173 -9.89 -21.98 5.78
CA VAL A 173 -9.34 -20.89 4.97
C VAL A 173 -10.48 -20.11 4.31
N GLY A 174 -10.64 -18.84 4.69
CA GLY A 174 -11.63 -17.94 4.13
C GLY A 174 -11.09 -17.05 3.00
N PRO A 175 -11.98 -16.44 2.20
CA PRO A 175 -11.59 -15.52 1.13
C PRO A 175 -10.94 -14.24 1.64
N TRP A 176 -11.37 -13.72 2.80
CA TRP A 176 -10.75 -12.55 3.44
C TRP A 176 -9.32 -12.85 3.88
N ASP A 177 -9.10 -14.03 4.46
CA ASP A 177 -7.77 -14.44 4.90
C ASP A 177 -6.78 -14.52 3.74
N LEU A 178 -7.20 -15.14 2.64
CA LEU A 178 -6.38 -15.25 1.44
C LEU A 178 -6.07 -13.89 0.83
N ALA A 179 -7.04 -12.97 0.84
CA ALA A 179 -6.83 -11.61 0.35
C ALA A 179 -5.80 -10.86 1.22
N ALA A 180 -5.95 -10.92 2.55
CA ALA A 180 -4.97 -10.35 3.49
C ALA A 180 -3.57 -10.93 3.25
N ALA A 181 -3.44 -12.26 3.27
CA ALA A 181 -2.16 -12.93 3.08
C ALA A 181 -1.53 -12.57 1.71
N ALA A 182 -2.33 -12.47 0.65
CA ALA A 182 -1.84 -12.06 -0.67
C ALA A 182 -1.26 -10.63 -0.65
N TRP A 183 -1.96 -9.67 -0.05
CA TRP A 183 -1.45 -8.31 0.08
C TRP A 183 -0.22 -8.23 0.98
N GLU A 184 -0.19 -8.96 2.09
CA GLU A 184 0.97 -9.03 2.99
C GLU A 184 2.21 -9.58 2.27
N LEU A 185 2.05 -10.63 1.46
CA LEU A 185 3.11 -11.18 0.62
C LEU A 185 3.56 -10.21 -0.48
N VAL A 186 2.65 -9.42 -1.04
CA VAL A 186 2.99 -8.34 -1.97
C VAL A 186 3.85 -7.26 -1.29
N VAL A 187 3.53 -6.88 -0.04
CA VAL A 187 4.39 -5.97 0.75
C VAL A 187 5.78 -6.55 0.92
N VAL A 188 5.89 -7.82 1.32
CA VAL A 188 7.17 -8.52 1.51
C VAL A 188 7.98 -8.54 0.21
N ALA A 189 7.37 -8.95 -0.90
CA ALA A 189 8.03 -9.04 -2.19
C ALA A 189 8.51 -7.67 -2.69
N ALA A 190 7.68 -6.64 -2.54
CA ALA A 190 8.00 -5.28 -2.93
C ALA A 190 9.14 -4.68 -2.10
N CYS A 191 9.11 -4.86 -0.77
CA CYS A 191 10.19 -4.42 0.11
C CYS A 191 11.49 -5.15 -0.19
N ALA A 192 11.44 -6.47 -0.41
CA ALA A 192 12.62 -7.26 -0.76
C ALA A 192 13.22 -6.84 -2.11
N ALA A 193 12.38 -6.54 -3.11
CA ALA A 193 12.82 -6.03 -4.41
C ALA A 193 13.50 -4.66 -4.29
N LEU A 194 12.96 -3.74 -3.49
CA LEU A 194 13.57 -2.44 -3.21
C LEU A 194 14.93 -2.60 -2.49
N LEU A 195 15.00 -3.47 -1.48
CA LEU A 195 16.24 -3.74 -0.73
C LEU A 195 17.35 -4.33 -1.62
N ARG A 196 16.99 -5.12 -2.64
CA ARG A 196 17.93 -5.69 -3.62
C ARG A 196 18.37 -4.68 -4.67
N ALA A 197 17.46 -3.82 -5.14
CA ALA A 197 17.71 -2.97 -6.30
C ALA A 197 18.16 -1.55 -5.97
N VAL A 198 17.89 -1.05 -4.76
CA VAL A 198 18.20 0.32 -4.35
C VAL A 198 19.40 0.30 -3.38
N PRO A 199 20.51 0.97 -3.71
CA PRO A 199 21.68 1.02 -2.82
C PRO A 199 21.38 1.82 -1.54
N PRO A 200 22.07 1.55 -0.41
CA PRO A 200 21.76 2.19 0.87
C PRO A 200 21.75 3.72 0.86
N THR A 201 22.62 4.33 0.08
CA THR A 201 22.74 5.79 -0.04
C THR A 201 21.58 6.44 -0.80
N ALA A 202 20.88 5.70 -1.65
CA ALA A 202 19.79 6.24 -2.48
C ALA A 202 18.45 6.39 -1.74
N TYR A 203 18.31 5.81 -0.54
CA TYR A 203 17.07 5.91 0.25
C TYR A 203 16.78 7.32 0.76
N VAL A 204 17.81 8.13 0.99
CA VAL A 204 17.66 9.51 1.51
C VAL A 204 16.84 10.40 0.56
N GLY A 205 16.94 10.15 -0.74
CA GLY A 205 16.18 10.86 -1.78
C GLY A 205 14.98 10.09 -2.33
N LEU A 206 14.74 8.86 -1.88
CA LEU A 206 13.64 8.05 -2.38
C LEU A 206 12.32 8.67 -1.92
N ARG A 207 11.46 9.01 -2.88
CA ARG A 207 10.09 9.48 -2.61
C ARG A 207 9.11 8.69 -3.44
N LEU A 208 7.88 8.60 -2.96
CA LEU A 208 6.77 8.09 -3.77
C LEU A 208 6.65 8.98 -5.01
N PRO A 209 6.85 8.44 -6.23
CA PRO A 209 6.64 9.23 -7.42
C PRO A 209 5.18 9.65 -7.55
N PRO A 210 4.89 10.77 -8.25
CA PRO A 210 3.52 11.15 -8.52
C PRO A 210 2.82 10.01 -9.24
N TRP A 211 1.53 9.83 -8.96
CA TRP A 211 0.77 8.66 -9.40
C TRP A 211 0.73 8.46 -10.93
N VAL A 212 0.92 9.53 -11.70
CA VAL A 212 1.06 9.50 -13.18
C VAL A 212 2.31 8.74 -13.65
N ASP A 213 3.33 8.64 -12.80
CA ASP A 213 4.60 7.96 -13.08
C ASP A 213 4.62 6.52 -12.53
N TRP A 214 3.52 6.05 -11.94
CA TRP A 214 3.45 4.69 -11.41
C TRP A 214 3.51 3.67 -12.55
N HIS A 215 4.17 2.54 -12.29
CA HIS A 215 4.11 1.41 -13.19
C HIS A 215 2.65 0.90 -13.28
N ARG A 216 2.20 0.50 -14.48
CA ARG A 216 0.82 0.04 -14.74
C ARG A 216 0.35 -1.04 -13.76
N GLY A 217 1.25 -1.94 -13.37
CA GLY A 217 0.97 -2.98 -12.38
C GLY A 217 0.62 -2.41 -10.99
N ALA A 218 1.33 -1.39 -10.52
CA ALA A 218 1.01 -0.74 -9.25
C ALA A 218 -0.32 0.02 -9.33
N THR A 219 -0.58 0.71 -10.45
CA THR A 219 -1.86 1.37 -10.69
C THR A 219 -3.01 0.36 -10.73
N ALA A 220 -2.83 -0.78 -11.40
CA ALA A 220 -3.83 -1.84 -11.45
C ALA A 220 -4.13 -2.39 -10.05
N VAL A 221 -3.11 -2.66 -9.23
CA VAL A 221 -3.32 -3.11 -7.84
C VAL A 221 -4.02 -2.03 -7.01
N ALA A 222 -3.64 -0.76 -7.15
CA ALA A 222 -4.33 0.35 -6.47
C ALA A 222 -5.80 0.44 -6.83
N VAL A 223 -6.16 0.12 -8.08
CA VAL A 223 -7.53 0.14 -8.56
C VAL A 223 -8.31 -1.10 -8.11
N LEU A 224 -7.71 -2.28 -8.24
CA LEU A 224 -8.36 -3.55 -7.93
C LEU A 224 -8.54 -3.77 -6.43
N SER A 225 -7.66 -3.24 -5.58
CA SER A 225 -7.74 -3.41 -4.12
C SER A 225 -9.06 -2.94 -3.49
N PRO A 226 -9.52 -1.69 -3.69
CA PRO A 226 -10.80 -1.25 -3.12
C PRO A 226 -12.00 -1.97 -3.75
N LEU A 227 -11.93 -2.37 -5.03
CA LEU A 227 -12.98 -3.17 -5.67
C LEU A 227 -13.08 -4.57 -5.06
N LEU A 228 -11.94 -5.21 -4.78
CA LEU A 228 -11.89 -6.49 -4.11
C LEU A 228 -12.43 -6.38 -2.67
N LEU A 229 -12.02 -5.37 -1.91
CA LEU A 229 -12.54 -5.12 -0.56
C LEU A 229 -14.06 -4.90 -0.56
N LEU A 230 -14.56 -4.13 -1.53
CA LEU A 230 -16.00 -3.92 -1.71
C LEU A 230 -16.72 -5.23 -2.05
N GLY A 231 -16.19 -6.01 -3.00
CA GLY A 231 -16.74 -7.31 -3.37
C GLY A 231 -16.79 -8.30 -2.20
N LEU A 232 -15.73 -8.35 -1.39
CA LEU A 232 -15.68 -9.17 -0.17
C LEU A 232 -16.71 -8.71 0.87
N THR A 233 -16.87 -7.39 1.03
CA THR A 233 -17.86 -6.79 1.95
C THR A 233 -19.29 -7.12 1.52
N LEU A 234 -19.59 -7.01 0.22
CA LEU A 234 -20.93 -7.29 -0.32
C LEU A 234 -21.23 -8.79 -0.40
N GLY A 235 -20.21 -9.62 -0.58
CA GLY A 235 -20.34 -11.08 -0.70
C GLY A 235 -20.63 -11.81 0.62
N GLY A 236 -20.67 -11.11 1.76
CA GLY A 236 -21.03 -11.69 3.05
C GLY A 236 -20.07 -12.75 3.58
N GLY A 237 -18.81 -12.75 3.12
CA GLY A 237 -17.81 -13.76 3.46
C GLY A 237 -17.31 -13.73 4.91
N HIS A 238 -18.15 -13.46 5.90
CA HIS A 238 -17.80 -13.51 7.33
C HIS A 238 -17.75 -14.94 7.89
N GLY A 239 -17.51 -15.93 7.02
CA GLY A 239 -17.52 -17.35 7.35
C GLY A 239 -16.29 -17.77 8.14
#